data_AF-A0A7Y2BVI3-F1
#
_entry.id   AF-A0A7Y2BVI3-F1
#
_cell.length_a   1.000
_cell.length_b   1.000
_cell.length_c   1.000
_cell.angle_alpha   90.00
_cell.angle_beta   90.00
_cell.angle_gamma   90.00
#
_symmetry.space_group_name_H-M   'P 1'
#
loop_
_entity.id
_entity.type
_entity.pdbx_description
1 polymer ?
#
loop_
_entity_poly.entity_id
_entity_poly.type
_entity_poly.pdbx_seq_one_letter_code
_entity_poly.pdbx_strand_id
1 'polypeptide(L)'
;NLIGSGSYVLQENLWGQQKVKFKFSYWPITYLEDRIQSETGLYEFKLSDRARALYGAQSIERMLKDYNAQTIWMSLDMDAIFPSWNGPKWLDFALGYGANNMYGGFENRWEINDENIVLDPVLYGRHKQFVLALDYDLSAIKTKSPFLRTLLDGFNIFKLPAPAIEYSTDGQWTFHLMFLN
;
A
#
# COMPACT_ATOMS: atom_id res chain seq x y z
N ASN A 1 2.22 -16.83 0.99
CA ASN A 1 3.42 -16.81 1.86
C ASN A 1 4.65 -17.57 1.34
N LEU A 2 4.55 -18.45 0.33
CA LEU A 2 5.73 -19.11 -0.27
C LEU A 2 6.67 -18.16 -1.03
N ILE A 3 6.12 -17.16 -1.72
CA ILE A 3 6.90 -16.23 -2.55
C ILE A 3 7.79 -15.31 -1.69
N GLY A 4 7.24 -14.74 -0.61
CA GLY A 4 8.02 -13.87 0.29
C GLY A 4 9.15 -14.63 0.99
N SER A 5 8.84 -15.72 1.70
CA SER A 5 9.86 -16.52 2.38
C SER A 5 10.86 -17.15 1.41
N GLY A 6 10.40 -17.61 0.24
CA GLY A 6 11.26 -18.12 -0.82
C GLY A 6 12.22 -17.06 -1.36
N SER A 7 11.71 -15.85 -1.65
CA SER A 7 12.56 -14.73 -2.11
C SER A 7 13.62 -14.36 -1.08
N TYR A 8 13.28 -14.34 0.21
CA TYR A 8 14.24 -14.04 1.27
C TYR A 8 15.38 -15.07 1.30
N VAL A 9 15.03 -16.36 1.34
CA VAL A 9 16.01 -17.46 1.37
C VAL A 9 16.87 -17.47 0.10
N LEU A 10 16.28 -17.22 -1.07
CA LEU A 10 17.02 -17.16 -2.33
C LEU A 10 18.06 -16.03 -2.33
N GLN A 11 17.68 -14.84 -1.87
CA GLN A 11 18.63 -13.71 -1.76
C GLN A 11 19.77 -14.03 -0.81
N GLU A 12 19.47 -14.61 0.35
CA GLU A 12 20.47 -14.97 1.35
C GLU A 12 21.45 -16.02 0.81
N ASN A 13 20.93 -17.06 0.12
CA ASN A 13 21.76 -18.10 -0.47
C ASN A 13 22.62 -17.61 -1.64
N LEU A 14 22.10 -16.69 -2.47
CA LEU A 14 22.80 -16.22 -3.66
C LEU A 14 23.76 -15.06 -3.39
N TRP A 15 23.44 -14.19 -2.43
CA TRP A 15 24.15 -12.94 -2.19
C TRP A 15 24.66 -12.76 -0.75
N GLY A 16 24.26 -13.62 0.19
CA GLY A 16 24.62 -13.49 1.61
C GLY A 16 24.05 -12.25 2.29
N GLN A 17 23.08 -11.59 1.64
CA GLN A 17 22.38 -10.41 2.14
C GLN A 17 21.10 -10.16 1.33
N GLN A 18 20.16 -9.42 1.92
CA GLN A 18 18.94 -8.98 1.26
C GLN A 18 19.18 -7.70 0.46
N LYS A 19 18.98 -7.77 -0.86
CA LYS A 19 19.05 -6.60 -1.76
C LYS A 19 17.70 -5.96 -1.99
N VAL A 20 16.64 -6.77 -1.88
CA VAL A 20 15.25 -6.36 -2.08
C VAL A 20 14.45 -6.75 -0.86
N LYS A 21 13.76 -5.77 -0.26
CA LYS A 21 12.94 -5.95 0.95
C LYS A 21 11.49 -5.62 0.62
N PHE A 22 10.56 -6.49 1.02
CA PHE A 22 9.14 -6.19 0.89
C PHE A 22 8.66 -5.40 2.10
N LYS A 23 7.97 -4.29 1.84
CA LYS A 23 7.38 -3.44 2.88
C LYS A 23 5.90 -3.18 2.62
N PHE A 24 5.23 -2.69 3.62
CA PHE A 24 3.82 -2.35 3.62
C PHE A 24 3.60 -0.96 4.21
N SER A 25 2.72 -0.17 3.63
CA SER A 25 2.20 1.04 4.27
C SER A 25 0.69 1.03 4.28
N TYR A 26 0.13 1.62 5.33
CA TYR A 26 -1.29 1.89 5.45
C TYR A 26 -1.49 3.30 6.01
N TRP A 27 -2.39 4.06 5.39
CA TRP A 27 -2.82 5.33 5.94
C TRP A 27 -4.33 5.47 5.84
N PRO A 28 -5.04 5.75 6.96
CA PRO A 28 -6.48 5.82 6.95
C PRO A 28 -6.99 6.90 5.99
N ILE A 29 -7.85 6.49 5.05
CA ILE A 29 -8.59 7.43 4.19
C ILE A 29 -10.01 7.64 4.72
N THR A 30 -10.56 8.82 4.43
CA THR A 30 -11.97 9.16 4.68
C THR A 30 -12.74 8.95 3.40
N TYR A 31 -13.77 8.11 3.46
CA TYR A 31 -14.63 7.84 2.31
C TYR A 31 -15.68 8.93 2.11
N LEU A 32 -16.04 9.16 0.85
CA LEU A 32 -17.10 10.09 0.48
C LEU A 32 -18.46 9.61 1.02
N GLU A 33 -19.30 10.58 1.38
CA GLU A 33 -20.66 10.36 1.90
C GLU A 33 -21.71 10.38 0.79
N ASP A 34 -21.27 10.17 -0.47
CA ASP A 34 -22.13 10.18 -1.65
C ASP A 34 -23.21 9.12 -1.54
N ARG A 35 -24.43 9.50 -1.94
CA ARG A 35 -25.57 8.59 -1.98
C ARG A 35 -25.60 7.87 -3.31
N ILE A 36 -25.59 6.54 -3.23
CA ILE A 36 -25.65 5.63 -4.37
C ILE A 36 -27.01 4.96 -4.36
N GLN A 37 -27.67 4.95 -5.52
CA GLN A 37 -28.95 4.28 -5.74
C GLN A 37 -28.74 2.93 -6.43
N SER A 38 -29.63 1.98 -6.18
CA SER A 38 -29.71 0.77 -6.98
C SER A 38 -30.13 1.06 -8.41
N GLU A 39 -29.91 0.10 -9.31
CA GLU A 39 -30.30 0.23 -10.72
C GLU A 39 -31.81 0.51 -10.90
N THR A 40 -32.66 0.05 -9.97
CA THR A 40 -34.11 0.33 -9.99
C THR A 40 -34.50 1.63 -9.29
N GLY A 41 -33.60 2.23 -8.50
CA GLY A 41 -33.87 3.38 -7.64
C GLY A 41 -34.65 3.09 -6.34
N LEU A 42 -34.96 1.81 -6.04
CA LEU A 42 -35.73 1.42 -4.86
C LEU A 42 -34.90 1.40 -3.56
N TYR A 43 -33.57 1.34 -3.68
CA TYR A 43 -32.65 1.30 -2.55
C TYR A 43 -31.59 2.40 -2.70
N GLU A 44 -31.30 3.10 -1.60
CA GLU A 44 -30.26 4.14 -1.54
C GLU A 44 -29.43 3.93 -0.28
N PHE A 45 -28.11 4.11 -0.40
CA PHE A 45 -27.17 3.98 0.71
C PHE A 45 -25.97 4.93 0.50
N LYS A 46 -25.17 5.15 1.54
CA LYS A 46 -23.95 5.96 1.41
C LYS A 46 -22.76 5.09 1.02
N LEU A 47 -21.90 5.60 0.16
CA LEU A 47 -20.68 4.89 -0.24
C LEU A 47 -19.76 4.59 0.97
N SER A 48 -19.72 5.48 1.96
CA SER A 48 -19.01 5.26 3.22
C SER A 48 -19.58 4.10 4.05
N ASP A 49 -20.89 3.82 3.98
CA ASP A 49 -21.50 2.66 4.63
C ASP A 49 -21.06 1.36 3.94
N ARG A 50 -20.93 1.38 2.60
CA ARG A 50 -20.35 0.26 1.85
C ARG A 50 -18.89 0.03 2.23
N ALA A 51 -18.08 1.08 2.30
CA ALA A 51 -16.68 0.98 2.72
C ALA A 51 -16.57 0.41 4.15
N ARG A 52 -17.41 0.87 5.08
CA ARG A 52 -17.48 0.34 6.45
C ARG A 52 -17.87 -1.14 6.47
N ALA A 53 -18.83 -1.55 5.65
CA ALA A 53 -19.25 -2.95 5.56
C ALA A 53 -18.15 -3.87 5.01
N LEU A 54 -17.35 -3.39 4.05
CA LEU A 54 -16.25 -4.16 3.46
C LEU A 54 -15.00 -4.20 4.34
N TYR A 55 -14.61 -3.04 4.87
CA TYR A 55 -13.29 -2.84 5.48
C TYR A 55 -13.34 -2.81 7.00
N GLY A 56 -14.53 -2.77 7.58
CA GLY A 56 -14.74 -2.69 9.01
C GLY A 56 -14.79 -1.26 9.54
N ALA A 57 -15.16 -1.16 10.82
CA ALA A 57 -15.23 0.11 11.53
C ALA A 57 -13.99 0.41 12.38
N GLN A 58 -13.18 -0.60 12.68
CA GLN A 58 -12.03 -0.49 13.59
C GLN A 58 -10.72 -0.35 12.83
N SER A 59 -9.75 0.38 13.40
CA SER A 59 -8.50 0.74 12.71
C SER A 59 -7.65 -0.45 12.29
N ILE A 60 -7.55 -1.50 13.12
CA ILE A 60 -6.76 -2.70 12.80
C ILE A 60 -7.44 -3.51 11.69
N GLU A 61 -8.76 -3.64 11.74
CA GLU A 61 -9.53 -4.34 10.72
C GLU A 61 -9.38 -3.65 9.36
N ARG A 62 -9.50 -2.32 9.35
CA ARG A 62 -9.30 -1.52 8.14
C ARG A 62 -7.86 -1.61 7.64
N MET A 63 -6.86 -1.57 8.52
CA MET A 63 -5.46 -1.74 8.10
C MET A 63 -5.25 -3.04 7.32
N LEU A 64 -5.96 -4.12 7.66
CA LEU A 64 -5.85 -5.41 6.98
C LEU A 64 -6.70 -5.53 5.71
N LYS A 65 -7.87 -4.88 5.67
CA LYS A 65 -8.87 -5.09 4.61
C LYS A 65 -8.97 -3.95 3.59
N ASP A 66 -8.66 -2.73 4.00
CA ASP A 66 -8.91 -1.50 3.23
C ASP A 66 -7.84 -1.30 2.16
N TYR A 67 -7.98 -2.02 1.04
CA TYR A 67 -7.02 -1.99 -0.06
C TYR A 67 -6.82 -0.59 -0.67
N ASN A 68 -7.83 0.29 -0.54
CA ASN A 68 -7.73 1.69 -0.99
C ASN A 68 -6.74 2.52 -0.19
N ALA A 69 -6.39 2.06 1.01
CA ALA A 69 -5.50 2.74 1.94
C ALA A 69 -4.15 2.01 2.10
N GLN A 70 -3.91 0.97 1.29
CA GLN A 70 -2.73 0.11 1.38
C GLN A 70 -1.81 0.30 0.18
N THR A 71 -0.51 0.26 0.45
CA THR A 71 0.51 0.12 -0.58
C THR A 71 1.47 -1.01 -0.22
N ILE A 72 1.76 -1.87 -1.18
CA ILE A 72 2.81 -2.89 -1.07
C ILE A 72 4.05 -2.38 -1.78
N TRP A 73 5.20 -2.53 -1.15
CA TRP A 73 6.46 -1.97 -1.63
C TRP A 73 7.51 -3.03 -1.85
N MET A 74 8.28 -2.81 -2.91
CA MET A 74 9.57 -3.41 -3.14
C MET A 74 10.64 -2.34 -2.88
N SER A 75 11.31 -2.42 -1.74
CA SER A 75 12.42 -1.54 -1.38
C SER A 75 13.75 -2.12 -1.84
N LEU A 76 14.56 -1.29 -2.48
CA LEU A 76 15.84 -1.62 -3.08
C LEU A 76 16.96 -1.06 -2.20
N ASP A 77 17.72 -1.95 -1.59
CA ASP A 77 18.83 -1.60 -0.71
C ASP A 77 20.00 -1.07 -1.55
N MET A 78 20.21 0.24 -1.51
CA MET A 78 21.17 0.89 -2.41
C MET A 78 22.62 0.54 -2.03
N ASP A 79 22.91 0.37 -0.75
CA ASP A 79 24.24 -0.04 -0.24
C ASP A 79 24.55 -1.49 -0.64
N ALA A 80 23.55 -2.38 -0.57
CA ALA A 80 23.70 -3.79 -0.92
C ALA A 80 23.73 -4.04 -2.45
N ILE A 81 23.01 -3.23 -3.23
CA ILE A 81 22.96 -3.34 -4.70
C ILE A 81 24.20 -2.70 -5.34
N PHE A 82 24.63 -1.53 -4.86
CA PHE A 82 25.72 -0.76 -5.45
C PHE A 82 26.92 -0.70 -4.48
N PRO A 83 27.97 -1.53 -4.68
CA PRO A 83 29.13 -1.57 -3.78
C PRO A 83 29.90 -0.24 -3.66
N SER A 84 29.73 0.67 -4.62
CA SER A 84 30.31 2.02 -4.63
C SER A 84 29.33 3.10 -4.18
N TRP A 85 28.25 2.73 -3.48
CA TRP A 85 27.27 3.68 -2.96
C TRP A 85 27.94 4.60 -1.92
N ASN A 86 27.92 5.90 -2.21
CA ASN A 86 28.50 6.93 -1.34
C ASN A 86 27.45 7.66 -0.49
N GLY A 87 26.18 7.25 -0.56
CA GLY A 87 25.09 7.83 0.21
C GLY A 87 24.97 7.24 1.61
N PRO A 88 24.00 7.73 2.41
CA PRO A 88 23.68 7.11 3.69
C PRO A 88 23.24 5.66 3.49
N LYS A 89 23.77 4.74 4.30
CA LYS A 89 23.43 3.31 4.24
C LYS A 89 21.97 2.97 4.53
N TRP A 90 21.24 3.91 5.14
CA TRP A 90 19.82 3.76 5.43
C TRP A 90 18.92 4.29 4.30
N LEU A 91 19.48 4.95 3.30
CA LEU A 91 18.69 5.58 2.24
C LEU A 91 18.53 4.64 1.06
N ASP A 92 17.30 4.25 0.81
CA ASP A 92 16.89 3.31 -0.23
C ASP A 92 15.89 3.95 -1.21
N PHE A 93 15.55 3.20 -2.27
CA PHE A 93 14.45 3.54 -3.18
C PHE A 93 13.42 2.42 -3.17
N ALA A 94 12.14 2.77 -3.25
CA ALA A 94 11.06 1.80 -3.25
C ALA A 94 10.08 1.98 -4.41
N LEU A 95 9.66 0.85 -4.97
CA LEU A 95 8.58 0.75 -5.94
C LEU A 95 7.32 0.26 -5.23
N GLY A 96 6.30 1.10 -5.21
CA GLY A 96 5.01 0.87 -4.58
C GLY A 96 3.95 0.46 -5.58
N TYR A 97 3.05 -0.40 -5.14
CA TYR A 97 1.83 -0.76 -5.85
C TYR A 97 0.64 -0.69 -4.89
N GLY A 98 -0.39 0.05 -5.31
CA GLY A 98 -1.66 0.17 -4.60
C GLY A 98 -2.83 0.20 -5.60
N ALA A 99 -4.04 0.27 -5.07
CA ALA A 99 -5.25 0.40 -5.88
C ALA A 99 -6.29 1.23 -5.15
N ASN A 100 -7.03 2.04 -5.90
CA ASN A 100 -8.03 2.96 -5.38
C ASN A 100 -9.41 2.65 -5.99
N ASN A 101 -10.45 3.24 -5.40
CA ASN A 101 -11.86 3.03 -5.76
C ASN A 101 -12.28 1.56 -5.78
N MET A 102 -11.79 0.76 -4.85
CA MET A 102 -12.18 -0.64 -4.67
C MET A 102 -13.43 -0.65 -3.76
N TYR A 103 -14.60 -0.99 -4.29
CA TYR A 103 -15.87 -1.10 -3.53
C TYR A 103 -16.58 -2.45 -3.73
N GLY A 104 -15.92 -3.38 -4.41
CA GLY A 104 -16.35 -4.77 -4.56
C GLY A 104 -15.15 -5.69 -4.79
N GLY A 105 -15.38 -7.00 -4.88
CA GLY A 105 -14.30 -7.98 -5.01
C GLY A 105 -13.52 -7.82 -6.31
N PHE A 106 -14.20 -7.93 -7.45
CA PHE A 106 -13.59 -7.88 -8.78
C PHE A 106 -13.92 -6.59 -9.53
N GLU A 107 -15.12 -6.08 -9.33
CA GLU A 107 -15.67 -4.87 -9.93
C GLU A 107 -16.42 -4.08 -8.87
N ASN A 108 -16.79 -2.83 -9.18
CA ASN A 108 -17.64 -2.01 -8.32
C ASN A 108 -19.12 -2.29 -8.59
N ARG A 109 -19.47 -3.57 -8.55
CA ARG A 109 -20.82 -4.12 -8.62
C ARG A 109 -21.04 -5.08 -7.47
N TRP A 110 -22.22 -5.03 -6.88
CA TRP A 110 -22.66 -5.97 -5.84
C TRP A 110 -24.18 -5.91 -5.71
N GLU A 111 -24.73 -6.78 -4.87
CA GLU A 111 -26.16 -6.91 -4.62
C GLU A 111 -26.48 -6.63 -3.14
N ILE A 112 -27.58 -5.94 -2.87
CA ILE A 112 -28.13 -5.70 -1.53
C ILE A 112 -29.65 -5.83 -1.63
N ASN A 113 -30.29 -6.67 -0.80
CA ASN A 113 -31.77 -6.81 -0.77
C ASN A 113 -32.40 -7.09 -2.15
N ASP A 114 -31.85 -8.03 -2.91
CA ASP A 114 -32.28 -8.37 -4.27
C ASP A 114 -32.16 -7.22 -5.30
N GLU A 115 -31.42 -6.16 -4.95
CA GLU A 115 -31.17 -5.00 -5.79
C GLU A 115 -29.70 -4.94 -6.23
N ASN A 116 -29.49 -4.76 -7.53
CA ASN A 116 -28.16 -4.57 -8.10
C ASN A 116 -27.67 -3.14 -7.88
N ILE A 117 -26.42 -3.02 -7.45
CA ILE A 117 -25.68 -1.77 -7.37
C ILE A 117 -24.53 -1.80 -8.37
N VAL A 118 -24.41 -0.76 -9.18
CA VAL A 118 -23.28 -0.53 -10.08
C VAL A 118 -22.79 0.89 -9.89
N LEU A 119 -21.53 1.06 -9.50
CA LEU A 119 -20.95 2.40 -9.44
C LEU A 119 -20.63 2.89 -10.85
N ASP A 120 -20.82 4.19 -11.07
CA ASP A 120 -20.42 4.86 -12.30
C ASP A 120 -18.90 4.64 -12.53
N PRO A 121 -18.49 4.01 -13.65
CA PRO A 121 -17.09 3.73 -13.93
C PRO A 121 -16.26 5.00 -14.21
N VAL A 122 -16.90 6.12 -14.55
CA VAL A 122 -16.24 7.42 -14.75
C VAL A 122 -15.91 8.06 -13.40
N LEU A 123 -16.84 8.02 -12.44
CA LEU A 123 -16.66 8.64 -11.11
C LEU A 123 -15.89 7.74 -10.15
N TYR A 124 -16.15 6.42 -10.20
CA TYR A 124 -15.61 5.44 -9.26
C TYR A 124 -14.85 4.33 -9.98
N GLY A 125 -14.20 4.65 -11.10
CA GLY A 125 -13.33 3.73 -11.82
C GLY A 125 -12.21 3.21 -10.92
N ARG A 126 -12.10 1.89 -10.79
CA ARG A 126 -10.98 1.23 -10.12
C ARG A 126 -9.70 1.56 -10.89
N HIS A 127 -8.70 2.08 -10.20
CA HIS A 127 -7.41 2.38 -10.80
C HIS A 127 -6.29 1.88 -9.90
N LYS A 128 -5.16 1.57 -10.53
CA LYS A 128 -3.95 1.13 -9.85
C LYS A 128 -3.01 2.31 -9.77
N GLN A 129 -2.25 2.37 -8.69
CA GLN A 129 -1.21 3.36 -8.48
C GLN A 129 0.15 2.65 -8.44
N PHE A 130 1.10 3.19 -9.19
CA PHE A 130 2.49 2.78 -9.21
C PHE A 130 3.33 3.94 -8.68
N VAL A 131 4.09 3.70 -7.62
CA VAL A 131 4.76 4.76 -6.88
C VAL A 131 6.25 4.53 -6.88
N LEU A 132 7.04 5.55 -7.19
CA LEU A 132 8.48 5.55 -6.94
C LEU A 132 8.76 6.50 -5.77
N ALA A 133 9.30 5.99 -4.68
CA ALA A 133 9.53 6.76 -3.46
C ALA A 133 10.94 6.56 -2.92
N LEU A 134 11.44 7.54 -2.16
CA LEU A 134 12.57 7.31 -1.26
C LEU A 134 12.16 6.37 -0.14
N ASP A 135 13.08 5.60 0.41
CA ASP A 135 12.84 4.70 1.52
C ASP A 135 13.92 4.78 2.60
N TYR A 136 13.53 4.37 3.81
CA TYR A 136 14.41 4.36 4.97
C TYR A 136 14.59 2.92 5.44
N ASP A 137 15.80 2.40 5.33
CA ASP A 137 16.16 1.11 5.90
C ASP A 137 16.44 1.26 7.39
N LEU A 138 15.42 0.95 8.19
CA LEU A 138 15.53 1.02 9.65
C LEU A 138 16.56 0.02 10.17
N SER A 139 16.71 -1.13 9.52
CA SER A 139 17.72 -2.13 9.89
C SER A 139 19.15 -1.64 9.71
N ALA A 140 19.42 -0.69 8.81
CA ALA A 140 20.74 -0.10 8.62
C ALA A 140 21.13 0.92 9.72
N ILE A 141 20.19 1.35 10.57
CA ILE A 141 20.46 2.31 11.64
C ILE A 141 21.36 1.67 12.70
N LYS A 142 22.51 2.27 13.00
CA LYS A 142 23.47 1.73 13.97
C LYS A 142 23.06 2.05 15.40
N THR A 143 22.83 1.00 16.21
CA THR A 143 22.55 1.11 17.65
C THR A 143 23.37 0.11 18.45
N LYS A 144 23.70 0.47 19.70
CA LYS A 144 24.37 -0.41 20.67
C LYS A 144 23.38 -1.31 21.45
N SER A 145 22.09 -0.97 21.43
CA SER A 145 21.05 -1.71 22.16
C SER A 145 20.53 -2.88 21.31
N PRO A 146 20.66 -4.14 21.77
CA PRO A 146 20.09 -5.29 21.07
C PRO A 146 18.57 -5.19 20.94
N PHE A 147 17.90 -4.69 21.96
CA PHE A 147 16.45 -4.47 21.94
C PHE A 147 16.05 -3.47 20.84
N LEU A 148 16.74 -2.34 20.76
CA LEU A 148 16.45 -1.35 19.72
C LEU A 148 16.78 -1.88 18.32
N ARG A 149 17.83 -2.70 18.17
CA ARG A 149 18.14 -3.38 16.91
C ARG A 149 16.96 -4.24 16.46
N THR A 150 16.44 -5.10 17.33
CA THR A 150 15.29 -5.95 17.03
C THR A 150 14.04 -5.14 16.66
N LEU A 151 13.77 -4.04 17.36
CA LEU A 151 12.65 -3.17 17.01
C LEU A 151 12.83 -2.54 15.62
N LEU A 152 14.02 -2.00 15.32
CA LEU A 152 14.30 -1.41 14.02
C LEU A 152 14.14 -2.42 12.88
N ASP A 153 14.67 -3.63 13.06
CA ASP A 153 14.54 -4.70 12.07
C ASP A 153 13.07 -5.13 11.90
N GLY A 154 12.34 -5.28 13.00
CA GLY A 154 10.93 -5.66 13.00
C GLY A 154 10.01 -4.60 12.39
N PHE A 155 10.25 -3.33 12.68
CA PHE A 155 9.48 -2.22 12.11
C PHE A 155 9.87 -1.88 10.67
N ASN A 156 11.01 -2.39 10.17
CA ASN A 156 11.43 -2.16 8.79
C ASN A 156 10.47 -2.75 7.76
N ILE A 157 9.57 -3.66 8.15
CA ILE A 157 8.48 -4.14 7.30
C ILE A 157 7.49 -3.04 6.94
N PHE A 158 7.43 -1.97 7.73
CA PHE A 158 6.58 -0.82 7.47
C PHE A 158 7.36 0.22 6.70
N LYS A 159 6.80 0.66 5.58
CA LYS A 159 7.34 1.80 4.86
C LYS A 159 6.91 3.08 5.56
N LEU A 160 7.89 3.94 5.84
CA LEU A 160 7.62 5.28 6.36
C LEU A 160 7.28 6.26 5.22
N PRO A 161 6.43 7.26 5.49
CA PRO A 161 6.12 8.31 4.52
C PRO A 161 7.39 9.01 4.00
N ALA A 162 7.44 9.25 2.69
CA ALA A 162 8.60 9.83 2.03
C ALA A 162 8.19 10.59 0.76
N PRO A 163 9.06 11.46 0.21
CA PRO A 163 8.83 12.03 -1.11
C PRO A 163 8.68 10.94 -2.17
N ALA A 164 7.70 11.12 -3.06
CA ALA A 164 7.39 10.15 -4.09
C ALA A 164 6.81 10.78 -5.36
N ILE A 165 6.88 10.02 -6.44
CA ILE A 165 6.16 10.27 -7.68
C ILE A 165 5.23 9.08 -7.89
N GLU A 166 3.95 9.36 -8.06
CA GLU A 166 2.90 8.39 -8.34
C GLU A 166 2.47 8.50 -9.80
N TYR A 167 2.24 7.35 -10.42
CA TYR A 167 1.51 7.20 -11.66
C TYR A 167 0.23 6.39 -11.42
N SER A 168 -0.92 6.97 -11.73
CA SER A 168 -2.21 6.29 -11.73
C SER A 168 -2.55 5.78 -13.13
N THR A 169 -3.20 4.61 -13.20
CA THR A 169 -3.62 4.02 -14.49
C THR A 169 -4.71 4.82 -15.22
N ASP A 170 -5.28 5.85 -14.59
CA ASP A 170 -6.12 6.85 -15.26
C ASP A 170 -5.31 7.85 -16.11
N GLY A 171 -3.98 7.77 -16.08
CA GLY A 171 -3.07 8.61 -16.87
C GLY A 171 -2.47 9.78 -16.11
N GLN A 172 -2.75 9.93 -14.81
CA GLN A 172 -2.26 11.05 -14.01
C GLN A 172 -0.90 10.76 -13.36
N TRP A 173 -0.04 11.78 -13.36
CA TRP A 173 1.20 11.80 -12.60
C TRP A 173 1.07 12.79 -11.44
N THR A 174 1.40 12.33 -10.23
CA THR A 174 1.32 13.16 -9.02
C THR A 174 2.64 13.15 -8.28
N PHE A 175 3.10 14.34 -7.87
CA PHE A 175 4.24 14.46 -6.97
C PHE A 175 3.75 14.62 -5.54
N HIS A 176 4.35 13.85 -4.63
CA HIS A 176 4.08 13.91 -3.21
C HIS A 176 5.36 14.35 -2.49
N LEU A 177 5.27 15.46 -1.74
CA LEU A 177 6.33 15.80 -0.79
C LEU A 177 6.45 14.72 0.30
N MET A 178 5.30 14.15 0.68
CA MET A 178 5.20 13.02 1.60
C MET A 178 4.04 12.15 1.11
N PHE A 179 4.36 10.96 0.61
CA PHE A 179 3.36 10.00 0.17
C PHE A 179 2.75 9.31 1.40
N LEU A 180 1.44 9.41 1.48
CA LEU A 180 0.63 8.79 2.54
C LEU A 180 -0.32 7.74 2.00
N ASN A 181 -0.41 7.52 0.67
CA ASN A 181 -1.46 6.76 -0.01
C ASN A 181 -2.81 7.50 -0.14
#